data_AF-A0A0B8P708-F1
#
_entry.id   AF-A0A0B8P708-F1
#
_cell.length_a   1.000
_cell.length_b   1.000
_cell.length_c   1.000
_cell.angle_alpha   90.00
_cell.angle_beta   90.00
_cell.angle_gamma   90.00
#
_symmetry.space_group_name_H-M   'P 1'
#
loop_
_entity.id
_entity.type
_entity.pdbx_description
1 polymer ?
#
loop_
_entity_poly.entity_id
_entity_poly.type
_entity_poly.pdbx_seq_one_letter_code
_entity_poly.pdbx_strand_id
1 'polypeptide(L)'
;MVKHLHSLAEGTFTAMLATPKACYLVQRPELDFEKAPVGVGDLITAIFTACITKQMSPVAAFRHTNNAVYGVLEVTQDQDTWELQTIAGQYEFIEPTHDFEPKKIA
;
A
#
# COMPACT_ATOMS: atom_id res chain seq x y z
N MET A 1 9.74 -3.67 -9.51
CA MET A 1 9.38 -4.76 -8.57
C MET A 1 8.96 -4.10 -7.25
N VAL A 2 7.82 -4.51 -6.69
CA VAL A 2 7.39 -4.09 -5.34
C VAL A 2 7.47 -5.29 -4.41
N LYS A 3 8.10 -5.13 -3.24
CA LYS A 3 8.22 -6.21 -2.24
C LYS A 3 8.06 -5.68 -0.81
N HIS A 4 7.33 -6.44 0.02
CA HIS A 4 7.20 -6.24 1.45
C HIS A 4 8.50 -6.67 2.18
N LEU A 5 8.94 -5.87 3.18
CA LEU A 5 10.13 -6.10 3.99
C LEU A 5 9.74 -6.15 5.48
N HIS A 6 9.65 -7.35 6.03
CA HIS A 6 9.10 -7.63 7.38
C HIS A 6 10.08 -7.34 8.54
N SER A 7 11.26 -6.73 8.32
CA SER A 7 12.33 -6.71 9.35
C SER A 7 13.07 -5.38 9.49
N LEU A 8 12.47 -4.25 9.09
CA LEU A 8 13.16 -2.95 9.12
C LEU A 8 12.85 -2.12 10.37
N ALA A 9 11.64 -2.23 10.93
CA ALA A 9 11.25 -1.63 12.20
C ALA A 9 9.99 -2.33 12.74
N GLU A 10 9.92 -2.58 14.05
CA GLU A 10 8.72 -3.13 14.69
C GLU A 10 7.53 -2.17 14.52
N GLY A 11 6.33 -2.72 14.30
CA GLY A 11 5.09 -1.96 14.13
C GLY A 11 5.03 -1.11 12.85
N THR A 12 5.94 -1.35 11.89
CA THR A 12 6.02 -0.58 10.64
C THR A 12 6.01 -1.50 9.44
N PHE A 13 4.98 -1.37 8.61
CA PHE A 13 5.00 -1.97 7.28
C PHE A 13 5.96 -1.21 6.38
N THR A 14 6.87 -1.94 5.72
CA THR A 14 7.80 -1.35 4.75
C THR A 14 7.67 -2.02 3.38
N ALA A 15 7.56 -1.21 2.33
CA ALA A 15 7.62 -1.67 0.95
C ALA A 15 8.72 -0.95 0.17
N MET A 16 9.28 -1.64 -0.84
CA MET A 16 10.28 -1.09 -1.74
C MET A 16 9.78 -1.05 -3.19
N LEU A 17 10.07 0.03 -3.91
CA LEU A 17 10.00 0.12 -5.36
C LEU A 17 11.42 0.21 -5.94
N ALA A 18 11.80 -0.77 -6.75
CA ALA A 18 13.04 -0.71 -7.54
C ALA A 18 12.75 -0.34 -9.01
N THR A 19 13.48 0.64 -9.52
CA THR A 19 13.48 1.10 -10.92
C THR A 19 14.91 1.07 -11.48
N PRO A 20 15.13 1.15 -12.81
CA PRO A 20 16.49 1.23 -13.36
C PRO A 20 17.31 2.44 -12.90
N LYS A 21 16.66 3.50 -12.39
CA LYS A 21 17.32 4.76 -12.00
C LYS A 21 17.56 4.89 -10.49
N ALA A 22 16.74 4.20 -9.68
CA ALA A 22 16.69 4.39 -8.24
C ALA A 22 15.83 3.33 -7.55
N CYS A 23 16.08 3.15 -6.26
CA CYS A 23 15.23 2.43 -5.33
C CYS A 23 14.56 3.40 -4.35
N TYR A 24 13.30 3.12 -4.02
CA TYR A 24 12.50 3.89 -3.09
C TYR A 24 11.94 2.98 -2.00
N LEU A 25 11.86 3.47 -0.77
CA LEU A 25 11.14 2.85 0.33
C LEU A 25 9.93 3.70 0.71
N VAL A 26 8.82 3.05 1.04
CA VAL A 26 7.71 3.69 1.73
C VAL A 26 7.43 2.92 3.02
N GLN A 27 7.08 3.67 4.06
CA GLN A 27 6.78 3.12 5.38
C GLN A 27 5.44 3.68 5.84
N ARG A 28 4.66 2.82 6.48
CA ARG A 28 3.37 3.16 7.10
C ARG A 28 3.20 2.33 8.38
N PRO A 29 2.33 2.73 9.31
CA PRO A 29 2.01 1.90 10.48
C PRO A 29 1.58 0.50 10.06
N GLU A 30 2.00 -0.51 10.80
CA GLU A 30 1.43 -1.85 10.70
C GLU A 30 0.09 -1.89 11.45
N LEU A 31 -0.93 -2.48 10.84
CA LEU A 31 -2.24 -2.63 11.45
C LEU A 31 -2.34 -4.04 12.04
N ASP A 32 -2.75 -4.12 13.30
CA ASP A 32 -2.91 -5.38 14.00
C ASP A 32 -4.25 -6.04 13.65
N PHE A 33 -4.19 -7.26 13.11
CA PHE A 33 -5.35 -8.07 12.80
C PHE A 33 -5.22 -9.39 13.53
N GLU A 34 -6.29 -9.86 14.19
CA GLU A 34 -6.30 -11.19 14.82
C GLU A 34 -5.89 -12.30 13.85
N LYS A 35 -6.28 -12.14 12.57
CA LYS A 35 -5.88 -13.00 11.47
C LYS A 35 -5.48 -12.14 10.29
N ALA A 36 -4.28 -12.36 9.77
CA ALA A 36 -3.77 -11.63 8.62
C ALA A 36 -4.78 -11.67 7.43
N PRO A 37 -5.14 -10.50 6.85
CA PRO A 37 -6.05 -10.45 5.72
C PRO A 37 -5.38 -11.06 4.48
N VAL A 38 -6.19 -11.78 3.69
CA VAL A 38 -5.76 -12.39 2.43
C VAL A 38 -6.05 -11.41 1.27
N GLY A 39 -5.24 -11.44 0.21
CA GLY A 39 -5.46 -10.61 -0.98
C GLY A 39 -4.80 -9.23 -0.97
N VAL A 40 -4.07 -8.86 0.09
CA VAL A 40 -3.37 -7.55 0.15
C VAL A 40 -2.35 -7.40 -0.98
N GLY A 41 -1.62 -8.48 -1.30
CA GLY A 41 -0.66 -8.49 -2.41
C GLY A 41 -1.33 -8.32 -3.79
N ASP A 42 -2.51 -8.91 -3.96
CA ASP A 42 -3.31 -8.76 -5.19
C ASP A 42 -3.82 -7.33 -5.32
N LEU A 43 -4.28 -6.73 -4.21
CA LEU A 43 -4.73 -5.34 -4.16
C LEU A 43 -3.59 -4.36 -4.49
N ILE A 44 -2.41 -4.54 -3.90
CA ILE A 44 -1.21 -3.76 -4.23
C ILE A 44 -0.92 -3.84 -5.74
N THR A 45 -0.93 -5.07 -6.30
CA THR A 45 -0.62 -5.29 -7.71
C THR A 45 -1.65 -4.64 -8.63
N ALA A 46 -2.94 -4.78 -8.31
CA ALA A 46 -4.04 -4.23 -9.09
C ALA A 46 -4.00 -2.70 -9.13
N ILE A 47 -3.89 -2.04 -7.96
CA ILE A 47 -3.88 -0.58 -7.87
C ILE A 47 -2.63 -0.01 -8.53
N PHE A 48 -1.45 -0.60 -8.28
CA PHE A 48 -0.21 -0.13 -8.90
C PHE A 48 -0.29 -0.23 -10.43
N THR A 49 -0.79 -1.35 -10.95
CA THR A 49 -0.97 -1.56 -12.39
C THR A 49 -1.96 -0.56 -12.99
N ALA A 50 -3.07 -0.28 -12.30
CA ALA A 50 -4.04 0.72 -12.71
C ALA A 50 -3.42 2.13 -12.76
N CYS A 51 -2.61 2.50 -11.77
CA CYS A 51 -1.89 3.79 -11.72
C CYS A 51 -0.90 3.93 -12.89
N ILE A 52 -0.11 2.89 -13.18
CA ILE A 52 0.80 2.87 -14.33
C ILE A 52 0.04 2.96 -15.66
N THR A 53 -1.10 2.27 -15.78
CA THR A 53 -1.95 2.32 -16.97
C THR A 53 -2.54 3.72 -17.19
N LYS A 54 -2.85 4.44 -16.09
CA LYS A 54 -3.21 5.87 -16.09
C LYS A 54 -2.02 6.82 -16.30
N GLN A 55 -0.86 6.30 -16.69
CA GLN A 55 0.36 7.04 -16.99
C GLN A 55 0.95 7.81 -15.78
N MET A 56 0.63 7.39 -14.55
CA MET A 56 1.33 7.92 -13.38
C MET A 56 2.80 7.52 -13.42
N SER A 57 3.68 8.37 -12.89
CA SER A 57 5.08 7.99 -12.72
C SER A 57 5.19 6.80 -11.75
N PRO A 58 6.20 5.92 -11.87
CA PRO A 58 6.34 4.77 -10.96
C PRO A 58 6.35 5.15 -9.48
N VAL A 59 6.97 6.28 -9.13
CA VAL A 59 7.03 6.76 -7.74
C VAL A 59 5.67 7.27 -7.26
N ALA A 60 4.95 8.03 -8.11
CA ALA A 60 3.60 8.49 -7.80
C ALA A 60 2.62 7.31 -7.68
N ALA A 61 2.69 6.34 -8.59
CA ALA A 61 1.90 5.11 -8.53
C ALA A 61 2.18 4.31 -7.25
N PHE A 62 3.44 4.25 -6.82
CA PHE A 62 3.84 3.58 -5.59
C PHE A 62 3.31 4.27 -4.33
N ARG A 63 3.39 5.60 -4.26
CA ARG A 63 2.78 6.42 -3.19
C ARG A 63 1.27 6.18 -3.12
N HIS A 64 0.56 6.34 -4.25
CA HIS A 64 -0.89 6.16 -4.33
C HIS A 64 -1.30 4.76 -3.89
N THR A 65 -0.62 3.74 -4.40
CA THR A 65 -0.90 2.34 -4.06
C THR A 65 -0.74 2.07 -2.57
N ASN A 66 0.36 2.54 -1.97
CA ASN A 66 0.62 2.36 -0.55
C ASN A 66 -0.48 2.97 0.31
N ASN A 67 -0.87 4.20 -0.02
CA ASN A 67 -1.88 4.93 0.76
C ASN A 67 -3.28 4.34 0.57
N ALA A 68 -3.68 4.01 -0.67
CA ALA A 68 -4.97 3.40 -0.96
C ALA A 68 -5.14 2.04 -0.26
N VAL A 69 -4.10 1.20 -0.28
CA VAL A 69 -4.12 -0.10 0.40
C VAL A 69 -4.21 0.07 1.91
N TYR A 70 -3.53 1.06 2.48
CA TYR A 70 -3.62 1.34 3.91
C TYR A 70 -5.02 1.79 4.32
N GLY A 71 -5.64 2.71 3.58
CA GLY A 71 -7.02 3.14 3.86
C GLY A 71 -8.03 2.00 3.79
N VAL A 72 -7.91 1.09 2.80
CA VAL A 72 -8.78 -0.11 2.75
C VAL A 72 -8.55 -1.03 3.95
N LEU A 73 -7.31 -1.18 4.40
CA LEU A 73 -7.00 -1.99 5.57
C LEU A 73 -7.53 -1.36 6.87
N GLU A 74 -7.47 -0.03 7.02
CA GLU A 74 -8.10 0.66 8.15
C GLU A 74 -9.60 0.45 8.16
N VAL A 75 -10.28 0.63 7.02
CA VAL A 75 -11.73 0.33 6.92
C VAL A 75 -12.04 -1.13 7.25
N THR A 76 -11.13 -2.05 6.89
CA THR A 76 -11.28 -3.48 7.20
C THR A 76 -11.15 -3.75 8.70
N GLN A 77 -10.19 -3.10 9.36
CA GLN A 77 -9.96 -3.19 10.81
C GLN A 77 -11.08 -2.52 11.61
N ASP A 78 -11.52 -1.32 11.21
CA ASP A 78 -12.58 -0.55 11.86
C ASP A 78 -13.93 -1.29 11.87
N GLN A 79 -14.15 -2.16 10.88
CA GLN A 79 -15.35 -3.00 10.80
C GLN A 79 -15.19 -4.37 11.46
N ASP A 80 -14.03 -4.67 12.04
CA ASP A 80 -13.70 -5.96 12.66
C ASP A 80 -13.98 -7.16 11.74
N THR A 81 -13.52 -7.04 10.49
CA THR A 81 -13.73 -8.07 9.46
C THR A 81 -12.42 -8.70 9.02
N TRP A 82 -12.46 -9.99 8.67
CA TRP A 82 -11.29 -10.68 8.11
C TRP A 82 -11.12 -10.45 6.60
N GLU A 83 -12.24 -10.35 5.86
CA GLU A 83 -12.22 -10.10 4.41
C GLU A 83 -12.00 -8.61 4.13
N LEU A 84 -11.19 -8.30 3.12
CA LEU A 84 -10.87 -6.92 2.75
C LEU A 84 -12.12 -6.14 2.35
N GLN A 85 -12.35 -5.00 3.01
CA GLN A 85 -13.48 -4.11 2.78
C GLN A 85 -13.29 -3.21 1.55
N THR A 86 -13.00 -3.81 0.39
CA THR A 86 -12.73 -3.08 -0.86
C THR A 86 -13.91 -2.25 -1.36
N ILE A 87 -15.14 -2.68 -1.10
CA ILE A 87 -16.35 -1.92 -1.49
C ILE A 87 -16.61 -0.79 -0.50
N ALA A 88 -16.51 -1.04 0.81
CA ALA A 88 -16.73 0.02 1.80
C ALA A 88 -15.62 1.08 1.75
N GLY A 89 -14.36 0.67 1.55
CA GLY A 89 -13.20 1.54 1.41
C GLY A 89 -12.95 2.06 -0.01
N GLN A 90 -13.92 1.98 -0.93
CA GLN A 90 -13.69 2.28 -2.35
C GLN A 90 -13.18 3.71 -2.63
N TYR A 91 -13.52 4.67 -1.76
CA TYR A 91 -13.06 6.06 -1.89
C TYR A 91 -11.53 6.18 -1.74
N GLU A 92 -10.91 5.30 -0.96
CA GLU A 92 -9.46 5.23 -0.79
C GLU A 92 -8.73 4.90 -2.10
N PHE A 93 -9.40 4.28 -3.07
CA PHE A 93 -8.81 4.06 -4.40
C PHE A 93 -8.74 5.33 -5.25
N ILE A 94 -9.64 6.28 -4.99
CA ILE A 94 -9.76 7.53 -5.74
C ILE A 94 -8.88 8.61 -5.10
N GLU A 95 -9.10 8.84 -3.81
CA GLU A 95 -8.44 9.86 -3.01
C GLU A 95 -8.10 9.24 -1.65
N PRO A 96 -6.91 8.62 -1.52
CA PRO A 96 -6.47 8.04 -0.26
C PRO A 96 -6.45 9.10 0.85
N THR A 97 -6.98 8.77 2.02
CA THR A 97 -7.03 9.69 3.17
C THR A 97 -5.65 9.95 3.76
N HIS A 98 -4.74 8.99 3.62
CA HIS A 98 -3.36 9.07 4.12
C HIS A 98 -2.37 9.46 3.05
N ASP A 99 -1.21 9.97 3.50
CA ASP A 99 -0.16 10.42 2.61
C ASP A 99 1.25 10.06 3.09
N PHE A 100 1.63 8.79 2.96
CA PHE A 100 2.98 8.31 3.26
C PHE A 100 3.90 8.47 2.05
N GLU A 101 4.92 9.33 2.18
CA GLU A 101 5.81 9.66 1.07
C GLU A 101 6.93 8.63 0.86
N PRO A 102 7.14 8.12 -0.38
CA PRO A 102 8.29 7.29 -0.70
C PRO A 102 9.62 8.06 -0.65
N LYS A 103 10.61 7.51 0.04
CA LYS A 103 11.97 8.06 0.16
C LYS A 103 12.93 7.31 -0.76
N LYS A 104 13.70 8.05 -1.56
CA LYS A 104 14.79 7.47 -2.37
C LYS A 104 15.91 6.98 -1.44
N ILE A 105 16.41 5.76 -1.67
CA ILE A 105 17.45 5.13 -0.85
C ILE A 105 18.67 4.64 -1.63
N ALA A 106 18.59 4.55 -2.95
CA ALA A 106 19.71 4.26 -3.86
C ALA A 106 19.39 4.88 -5.23
#